data_AF-A0A4P7PV44-F1
#
_entry.id   AF-A0A4P7PV44-F1
#
_cell.length_a   1.000
_cell.length_b   1.000
_cell.length_c   1.000
_cell.angle_alpha   90.00
_cell.angle_beta   90.00
_cell.angle_gamma   90.00
#
_symmetry.space_group_name_H-M   'P 1'
#
loop_
_entity.id
_entity.type
_entity.pdbx_description
1 polymer ?
#
loop_
_entity_poly.entity_id
_entity_poly.type
_entity_poly.pdbx_seq_one_letter_code
_entity_poly.pdbx_strand_id
1 'polypeptide(L)'
;MGYSVEIIFGKEQVIKFRQGESLSDYEKLIHRKQFVFETLSERNNFYKGLSESNGWTDFEIINEYQTKLNKDEENEPTFDYWRFIEQYYPNYDHSDSILLSDILTRKLSGQEICESDEEYIKGWDVRKELMELDKELLGKAFENFFNTIYPENTI
;
A
#
# COMPACT_ATOMS: atom_id res chain seq x y z
N MET A 1 -21.99 11.91 0.63
CA MET A 1 -21.05 12.81 1.32
C MET A 1 -20.61 12.06 2.55
N GLY A 2 -19.36 11.63 2.59
CA GLY A 2 -18.80 10.82 3.66
C GLY A 2 -18.16 11.68 4.73
N TYR A 3 -17.72 11.04 5.80
CA TYR A 3 -17.07 11.67 6.94
C TYR A 3 -15.79 10.91 7.21
N SER A 4 -14.65 11.59 7.11
CA SER A 4 -13.37 11.05 7.53
C SER A 4 -13.03 11.60 8.90
N VAL A 5 -12.67 10.71 9.81
CA VAL A 5 -12.29 11.04 11.18
C VAL A 5 -10.96 10.41 11.48
N GLU A 6 -10.09 11.18 12.08
CA GLU A 6 -8.81 10.70 12.56
C GLU A 6 -8.75 10.78 14.08
N ILE A 7 -8.38 9.67 14.72
CA ILE A 7 -8.43 9.50 16.16
C ILE A 7 -7.08 8.97 16.66
N ILE A 8 -6.59 9.57 17.74
CA ILE A 8 -5.48 9.03 18.53
C ILE A 8 -6.07 8.24 19.70
N PHE A 9 -5.58 7.02 19.91
CA PHE A 9 -5.92 6.15 21.04
C PHE A 9 -4.76 6.02 22.01
N GLY A 10 -5.06 5.82 23.29
CA GLY A 10 -4.08 5.65 24.35
C GLY A 10 -3.88 6.92 25.15
N LYS A 11 -4.05 6.82 26.47
CA LYS A 11 -3.99 7.95 27.40
C LYS A 11 -2.69 8.73 27.33
N GLU A 12 -1.55 8.03 27.22
CA GLU A 12 -0.23 8.66 27.12
C GLU A 12 -0.08 9.41 25.79
N GLN A 13 -0.53 8.82 24.68
CA GLN A 13 -0.44 9.43 23.35
C GLN A 13 -1.37 10.64 23.22
N VAL A 14 -2.55 10.57 23.83
CA VAL A 14 -3.47 11.71 23.96
C VAL A 14 -2.82 12.85 24.76
N ILE A 15 -2.16 12.54 25.89
CA ILE A 15 -1.46 13.55 26.70
C ILE A 15 -0.33 14.20 25.90
N LYS A 16 0.52 13.39 25.22
CA LYS A 16 1.59 13.90 24.34
C LYS A 16 1.04 14.83 23.28
N PHE A 17 -0.03 14.43 22.61
CA PHE A 17 -0.68 15.25 21.58
C PHE A 17 -1.16 16.59 22.14
N ARG A 18 -1.85 16.60 23.29
CA ARG A 18 -2.31 17.85 23.96
C ARG A 18 -1.17 18.76 24.40
N GLN A 19 -0.01 18.19 24.70
CA GLN A 19 1.20 18.91 25.08
C GLN A 19 1.99 19.42 23.87
N GLY A 20 1.57 19.09 22.64
CA GLY A 20 2.28 19.45 21.41
C GLY A 20 3.52 18.60 21.15
N GLU A 21 3.68 17.48 21.85
CA GLU A 21 4.76 16.54 21.61
C GLU A 21 4.47 15.70 20.35
N SER A 22 5.49 15.47 19.54
CA SER A 22 5.37 14.61 18.36
C SER A 22 5.35 13.13 18.77
N LEU A 23 4.36 12.39 18.28
CA LEU A 23 4.38 10.93 18.34
C LEU A 23 5.49 10.38 17.44
N SER A 24 6.19 9.34 17.90
CA SER A 24 7.09 8.56 17.04
C SER A 24 6.33 7.85 15.91
N ASP A 25 7.02 7.42 14.86
CA ASP A 25 6.36 6.77 13.73
C ASP A 25 5.73 5.43 14.11
N TYR A 26 6.33 4.71 15.07
CA TYR A 26 5.75 3.51 15.66
C TYR A 26 4.46 3.81 16.46
N GLU A 27 4.48 4.88 17.26
CA GLU A 27 3.28 5.31 17.99
C GLU A 27 2.17 5.75 17.04
N LYS A 28 2.49 6.49 15.98
CA LYS A 28 1.51 6.87 14.95
C LYS A 28 0.87 5.62 14.33
N LEU A 29 1.65 4.61 13.96
CA LEU A 29 1.12 3.39 13.33
C LEU A 29 0.11 2.65 14.20
N ILE A 30 0.38 2.58 15.51
CA ILE A 30 -0.44 1.81 16.44
C ILE A 30 -1.63 2.63 16.95
N HIS A 31 -1.39 3.88 17.32
CA HIS A 31 -2.32 4.69 18.10
C HIS A 31 -3.14 5.65 17.25
N ARG A 32 -2.67 6.03 16.06
CA ARG A 32 -3.39 6.92 15.14
C ARG A 32 -4.18 6.08 14.15
N LYS A 33 -5.50 6.23 14.13
CA LYS A 33 -6.38 5.50 13.20
C LYS A 33 -7.30 6.46 12.48
N GLN A 34 -7.51 6.18 11.21
CA GLN A 34 -8.45 6.89 10.36
C GLN A 34 -9.68 6.00 10.14
N PHE A 35 -10.86 6.60 10.24
CA PHE A 35 -12.15 5.96 10.01
C PHE A 35 -12.94 6.77 8.99
N VAL A 36 -13.60 6.07 8.08
CA VAL A 36 -14.47 6.68 7.07
C VAL A 36 -15.88 6.17 7.27
N PHE A 37 -16.85 7.10 7.28
CA PHE A 37 -18.26 6.81 7.45
C PHE A 37 -19.04 7.33 6.24
N GLU A 38 -20.00 6.56 5.76
CA GLU A 38 -20.83 6.97 4.63
C GLU A 38 -21.87 8.02 5.05
N THR A 39 -22.30 7.95 6.32
CA THR A 39 -23.35 8.81 6.86
C THR A 39 -22.94 9.49 8.16
N LEU A 40 -23.55 10.64 8.42
CA LEU A 40 -23.42 11.36 9.69
C LEU A 40 -23.89 10.50 10.88
N SER A 41 -24.92 9.68 10.65
CA SER A 41 -25.52 8.81 11.66
C SER A 41 -24.55 7.74 12.14
N GLU A 42 -23.85 7.07 11.21
CA GLU A 42 -22.83 6.06 11.55
C GLU A 42 -21.69 6.66 12.36
N ARG A 43 -21.16 7.81 11.94
CA ARG A 43 -20.13 8.54 12.68
C ARG A 43 -20.60 8.86 14.12
N ASN A 44 -21.84 9.34 14.28
CA ASN A 44 -22.38 9.66 15.60
C ASN A 44 -22.54 8.42 16.49
N ASN A 45 -23.02 7.30 15.92
CA ASN A 45 -23.13 6.04 16.64
C ASN A 45 -21.76 5.51 17.05
N PHE A 46 -20.76 5.67 16.19
CA PHE A 46 -19.37 5.31 16.50
C PHE A 46 -18.82 6.13 17.67
N TYR A 47 -18.99 7.45 17.69
CA TYR A 47 -18.57 8.29 18.82
C TYR A 47 -19.28 7.92 20.12
N LYS A 48 -20.58 7.60 20.03
CA LYS A 48 -21.35 7.13 21.18
C LYS A 48 -20.75 5.83 21.73
N GLY A 49 -20.50 4.85 20.86
CA GLY A 49 -19.87 3.58 21.24
C GLY A 49 -18.48 3.75 21.85
N LEU A 50 -17.64 4.64 21.29
CA LEU A 50 -16.32 4.96 21.84
C LEU A 50 -16.42 5.57 23.23
N SER A 51 -17.33 6.53 23.43
CA SER A 51 -17.53 7.19 24.73
C SER A 51 -18.01 6.22 25.81
N GLU A 52 -18.83 5.24 25.43
CA GLU A 52 -19.41 4.24 26.33
C GLU A 52 -18.40 3.14 26.68
N SER A 53 -17.49 2.78 25.77
CA SER A 53 -16.51 1.70 25.93
C SER A 53 -15.24 2.12 26.65
N ASN A 54 -14.63 3.24 26.25
CA ASN A 54 -13.26 3.57 26.65
C ASN A 54 -13.17 4.75 27.63
N GLY A 55 -14.25 5.50 27.83
CA GLY A 55 -14.20 6.80 28.50
C GLY A 55 -13.42 7.85 27.68
N TRP A 56 -13.82 9.12 27.80
CA TRP A 56 -13.26 10.24 27.01
C TRP A 56 -11.78 10.56 27.26
N THR A 57 -11.10 9.82 28.14
CA THR A 57 -9.69 10.05 28.48
C THR A 57 -8.71 9.25 27.63
N ASP A 58 -9.21 8.25 26.91
CA ASP A 58 -8.36 7.24 26.27
C ASP A 58 -8.30 7.41 24.75
N PHE A 59 -8.99 8.41 24.21
CA PHE A 59 -8.92 8.78 22.80
C PHE A 59 -9.16 10.28 22.59
N GLU A 60 -8.67 10.79 21.45
CA GLU A 60 -8.92 12.16 21.01
C GLU A 60 -9.12 12.23 19.50
N ILE A 61 -10.16 12.93 19.07
CA ILE A 61 -10.42 13.20 17.66
C ILE A 61 -9.52 14.36 17.25
N ILE A 62 -8.57 14.10 16.36
CA ILE A 62 -7.55 15.08 15.95
C ILE A 62 -7.87 15.77 14.63
N ASN A 63 -8.69 15.13 13.78
CA ASN A 63 -9.14 15.74 12.54
C ASN A 63 -10.51 15.17 12.14
N GLU A 64 -11.38 16.04 11.63
CA GLU A 64 -12.67 15.65 11.10
C GLU A 64 -13.01 16.53 9.89
N TYR A 65 -13.32 15.90 8.76
CA TYR A 65 -13.73 16.61 7.55
C TYR A 65 -14.76 15.82 6.74
N GLN A 66 -15.64 16.57 6.08
CA GLN A 66 -16.61 16.01 5.14
C GLN A 66 -15.89 15.68 3.85
N THR A 67 -15.84 14.40 3.52
CA THR A 67 -15.39 13.96 2.20
C THR A 67 -16.57 14.01 1.24
N LYS A 68 -16.38 14.61 0.06
CA LYS A 68 -17.26 14.26 -1.04
C LYS A 68 -16.93 12.81 -1.35
N LEU A 69 -17.87 11.90 -1.07
CA LEU A 69 -17.82 10.53 -1.61
C LEU A 69 -17.95 10.68 -3.14
N ASN A 70 -16.88 11.08 -3.79
CA ASN A 70 -16.69 10.73 -5.17
C ASN A 70 -16.46 9.22 -5.12
N LYS A 71 -17.27 8.44 -5.83
CA LYS A 71 -17.06 7.00 -6.02
C LYS A 71 -15.77 6.69 -6.84
N ASP A 72 -14.84 7.66 -6.90
CA ASP A 72 -13.69 7.70 -7.79
C ASP A 72 -12.37 7.96 -7.03
N GLU A 73 -12.33 7.78 -5.70
CA GLU A 73 -11.07 7.73 -4.94
C GLU A 73 -10.52 6.28 -4.87
N GLU A 74 -10.39 5.65 -6.05
CA GLU A 74 -9.28 4.72 -6.37
C GLU A 74 -8.13 5.52 -7.00
N ASN A 75 -7.78 6.67 -6.44
CA ASN A 75 -6.65 7.49 -6.91
C ASN A 75 -5.79 7.95 -5.73
N GLU A 76 -5.54 7.07 -4.77
CA GLU A 76 -4.13 7.00 -4.34
C GLU A 76 -3.33 6.60 -5.58
N PRO A 77 -2.14 7.18 -5.84
CA PRO A 77 -1.24 6.59 -6.82
C PRO A 77 -0.89 5.19 -6.31
N THR A 78 -1.69 4.20 -6.67
CA THR A 78 -1.38 2.80 -6.43
C THR A 78 -0.02 2.59 -7.07
N PHE A 79 0.96 2.23 -6.24
CA PHE A 79 2.33 2.03 -6.68
C PHE A 79 2.31 1.07 -7.88
N ASP A 80 2.55 1.63 -9.06
CA ASP A 80 2.61 0.89 -10.31
C ASP A 80 3.98 0.24 -10.36
N TYR A 81 4.06 -0.96 -9.78
CA TYR A 81 5.30 -1.71 -9.70
C TYR A 81 5.84 -2.07 -11.09
N TRP A 82 4.98 -2.18 -12.11
CA TRP A 82 5.41 -2.43 -13.47
C TRP A 82 6.13 -1.22 -14.06
N ARG A 83 5.55 -0.03 -13.93
CA ARG A 83 6.25 1.22 -14.31
C ARG A 83 7.57 1.40 -13.55
N PHE A 84 7.60 1.00 -12.28
CA PHE A 84 8.82 1.06 -11.49
C PHE A 84 9.90 0.09 -12.00
N ILE A 85 9.53 -1.16 -12.33
CA ILE A 85 10.44 -2.13 -12.93
C ILE A 85 10.92 -1.66 -14.30
N GLU A 86 10.03 -1.16 -15.17
CA GLU A 86 10.40 -0.62 -16.48
C GLU A 86 11.45 0.50 -16.37
N GLN A 87 11.29 1.38 -15.37
CA GLN A 87 12.18 2.53 -15.18
C GLN A 87 13.54 2.16 -14.56
N TYR A 88 13.58 1.19 -13.64
CA TYR A 88 14.76 0.94 -12.82
C TYR A 88 15.36 -0.46 -12.97
N TYR A 89 14.73 -1.41 -13.66
CA TYR A 89 15.31 -2.73 -13.85
C TYR A 89 16.47 -2.67 -14.86
N PRO A 90 17.65 -3.21 -14.51
CA PRO A 90 18.80 -3.19 -15.41
C PRO A 90 18.53 -4.05 -16.64
N ASN A 91 18.74 -3.48 -17.84
CA ASN A 91 18.52 -4.15 -19.13
C ASN A 91 17.11 -4.72 -19.31
N TYR A 92 16.09 -3.98 -18.89
CA TYR A 92 14.67 -4.35 -19.02
C TYR A 92 14.33 -4.95 -20.41
N ASP A 93 14.69 -4.25 -21.49
CA ASP A 93 14.39 -4.66 -22.88
C ASP A 93 15.11 -5.94 -23.34
N HIS A 94 16.10 -6.43 -22.59
CA HIS A 94 16.97 -7.56 -22.95
C HIS A 94 16.95 -8.66 -21.88
N SER A 95 15.96 -8.65 -20.97
CA SER A 95 15.88 -9.59 -19.86
C SER A 95 14.89 -10.71 -20.17
N ASP A 96 15.41 -11.94 -20.25
CA ASP A 96 14.58 -13.17 -20.38
C ASP A 96 13.59 -13.29 -19.21
N SER A 97 13.92 -12.73 -18.04
CA SER A 97 13.05 -12.72 -16.86
C SER A 97 11.82 -11.80 -17.04
N ILE A 98 11.97 -10.68 -17.76
CA ILE A 98 10.85 -9.79 -18.09
C ILE A 98 9.92 -10.48 -19.12
N LEU A 99 10.51 -11.10 -20.15
CA LEU A 99 9.76 -11.87 -21.14
C LEU A 99 8.97 -13.02 -20.49
N LEU A 100 9.61 -13.75 -19.57
CA LEU A 100 8.95 -14.83 -18.83
C LEU A 100 7.79 -14.31 -17.97
N SER A 101 7.94 -13.17 -17.29
CA SER A 101 6.85 -12.59 -16.49
C SER A 101 5.66 -12.18 -17.38
N ASP A 102 5.91 -11.62 -18.57
CA ASP A 102 4.86 -11.32 -19.54
C ASP A 102 4.13 -12.60 -19.98
N ILE A 103 4.86 -13.66 -20.35
CA ILE A 103 4.27 -14.96 -20.75
C ILE A 103 3.37 -15.53 -19.63
N LEU A 104 3.85 -15.54 -18.39
CA LEU A 104 3.10 -16.06 -17.23
C LEU A 104 1.87 -15.19 -16.92
N THR A 105 1.98 -13.87 -17.03
CA THR A 105 0.87 -12.91 -16.85
C THR A 105 -0.21 -13.10 -17.91
N ARG A 106 0.19 -13.29 -19.17
CA ARG A 106 -0.73 -13.61 -20.28
C ARG A 106 -1.45 -14.94 -20.03
N LYS A 107 -0.73 -15.96 -19.58
CA LYS A 107 -1.34 -17.26 -19.25
C LYS A 107 -2.37 -17.15 -18.12
N LEU A 108 -2.08 -16.41 -17.05
CA LEU A 108 -3.02 -16.22 -15.94
C LEU A 108 -4.24 -15.39 -16.32
N SER A 109 -4.08 -14.39 -17.19
CA SER A 109 -5.18 -13.56 -17.69
C SER A 109 -6.02 -14.25 -18.77
N GLY A 110 -5.64 -15.46 -19.19
CA GLY A 110 -6.33 -16.22 -20.23
C GLY A 110 -6.08 -15.71 -21.65
N GLN A 111 -5.00 -14.94 -21.85
CA GLN A 111 -4.57 -14.51 -23.18
C GLN A 111 -3.86 -15.66 -23.91
N GLU A 112 -3.92 -15.62 -25.24
CA GLU A 112 -3.25 -16.59 -26.11
C GLU A 112 -1.73 -16.39 -26.04
N ILE A 113 -1.01 -17.47 -25.76
CA ILE A 113 0.45 -17.55 -25.82
C ILE A 113 0.84 -18.58 -26.88
N CYS A 114 2.05 -18.52 -27.42
CA CYS A 114 2.44 -19.42 -28.51
C CYS A 114 2.64 -20.86 -28.02
N GLU A 115 2.52 -21.83 -28.93
CA GLU A 115 2.59 -23.26 -28.59
C GLU A 115 3.91 -23.65 -27.90
N SER A 116 5.03 -23.02 -28.27
CA SER A 116 6.32 -23.25 -27.61
C SER A 116 6.34 -22.74 -26.18
N ASP A 117 5.70 -21.60 -25.90
CA ASP A 117 5.61 -21.06 -24.54
C ASP A 117 4.66 -21.91 -23.68
N GLU A 118 3.57 -22.41 -24.26
CA GLU A 118 2.64 -23.34 -23.59
C GLU A 118 3.34 -24.64 -23.18
N GLU A 119 4.17 -25.18 -24.06
CA GLU A 119 4.94 -26.38 -23.77
C GLU A 119 6.02 -26.10 -22.71
N TYR A 120 6.65 -24.92 -22.76
CA TYR A 120 7.68 -24.50 -21.81
C TYR A 120 7.16 -24.39 -20.38
N ILE A 121 5.99 -23.77 -20.17
CA ILE A 121 5.39 -23.59 -18.84
C ILE A 121 4.46 -24.75 -18.42
N LYS A 122 4.45 -25.84 -19.19
CA LYS A 122 3.52 -26.95 -18.99
C LYS A 122 3.75 -27.63 -17.64
N GLY A 123 2.70 -27.66 -16.82
CA GLY A 123 2.74 -28.28 -15.50
C GLY A 123 3.34 -27.40 -14.40
N TRP A 124 3.67 -26.15 -14.70
CA TRP A 124 4.09 -25.18 -13.70
C TRP A 124 2.90 -24.62 -12.92
N ASP A 125 3.13 -24.24 -11.66
CA ASP A 125 2.18 -23.40 -10.92
C ASP A 125 2.40 -21.95 -11.32
N VAL A 126 1.78 -21.55 -12.45
CA VAL A 126 1.96 -20.24 -13.09
C VAL A 126 1.80 -19.08 -12.10
N ARG A 127 0.88 -19.18 -11.14
CA ARG A 127 0.66 -18.13 -10.13
C ARG A 127 1.85 -18.03 -9.17
N LYS A 128 2.34 -19.16 -8.69
CA LYS A 128 3.46 -19.20 -7.76
C LYS A 128 4.74 -18.72 -8.44
N GLU A 129 5.03 -19.25 -9.62
CA GLU A 129 6.23 -18.90 -10.40
C GLU A 129 6.24 -17.41 -10.77
N LEU A 130 5.10 -16.86 -11.21
CA LEU A 130 4.98 -15.43 -11.48
C LEU A 130 5.25 -14.59 -10.23
N MET A 131 4.69 -14.98 -9.07
CA MET A 131 4.90 -14.24 -7.83
C MET A 131 6.37 -14.25 -7.38
N GLU A 132 7.09 -15.37 -7.55
CA GLU A 132 8.51 -15.46 -7.21
C GLU A 132 9.35 -14.61 -8.18
N LEU A 133 9.05 -14.68 -9.48
CA LEU A 133 9.71 -13.89 -10.51
C LEU A 133 9.50 -12.37 -10.31
N ASP A 134 8.27 -11.94 -10.04
CA ASP A 134 7.95 -10.52 -9.81
C ASP A 134 8.68 -9.97 -8.58
N LYS A 135 8.86 -10.78 -7.53
CA LYS A 135 9.66 -10.38 -6.35
C LYS A 135 11.12 -10.14 -6.71
N GLU A 136 11.73 -11.02 -7.50
CA GLU A 136 13.11 -10.85 -7.95
C GLU A 136 13.27 -9.64 -8.87
N LEU A 137 12.32 -9.46 -9.79
CA LEU A 137 12.30 -8.31 -10.71
C LEU A 137 12.22 -7.01 -9.94
N LEU A 138 11.26 -6.91 -9.04
CA LEU A 138 11.05 -5.72 -8.22
C LEU A 138 12.23 -5.47 -7.27
N GLY A 139 12.81 -6.52 -6.68
CA GLY A 139 13.98 -6.43 -5.81
C GLY A 139 15.18 -5.79 -6.52
N LYS A 140 15.54 -6.27 -7.72
CA LYS A 140 16.63 -5.70 -8.52
C LYS A 140 16.34 -4.28 -8.99
N ALA A 141 15.08 -3.99 -9.35
CA ALA A 141 14.67 -2.62 -9.68
C ALA A 141 14.86 -1.68 -8.49
N PHE A 142 14.52 -2.12 -7.27
CA PHE A 142 14.77 -1.35 -6.05
C PHE A 142 16.26 -1.15 -5.78
N GLU A 143 17.08 -2.20 -5.90
CA GLU A 143 18.54 -2.08 -5.73
C GLU A 143 19.12 -1.04 -6.69
N ASN A 144 18.75 -1.10 -7.97
CA ASN A 144 19.23 -0.15 -8.95
C ASN A 144 18.70 1.27 -8.71
N PHE A 145 17.45 1.42 -8.29
CA PHE A 145 16.87 2.69 -7.85
C PHE A 145 17.68 3.29 -6.69
N PHE A 146 17.94 2.54 -5.63
CA PHE A 146 18.72 3.01 -4.48
C PHE A 146 20.15 3.37 -4.88
N ASN A 147 20.80 2.56 -5.71
CA ASN A 147 22.15 2.86 -6.22
C ASN A 147 22.20 4.12 -7.09
N THR A 148 21.12 4.43 -7.81
CA THR A 148 21.04 5.62 -8.66
C THR A 148 20.76 6.89 -7.86
N ILE A 149 19.85 6.82 -6.88
CA ILE A 149 19.40 8.00 -6.11
C ILE A 149 20.29 8.27 -4.89
N TYR A 150 20.81 7.21 -4.28
CA TYR A 150 21.70 7.25 -3.13
C TYR A 150 22.97 6.46 -3.44
N PRO A 151 23.78 6.89 -4.43
CA PRO A 151 25.05 6.23 -4.69
C PRO A 151 25.83 6.21 -3.39
N GLU A 152 26.26 5.03 -2.94
CA GLU A 152 27.15 4.93 -1.79
C GLU A 152 28.36 5.83 -2.08
N ASN A 153 28.44 6.96 -1.37
CA ASN A 153 29.64 7.77 -1.35
C ASN A 153 30.74 6.85 -0.83
N THR A 154 31.53 6.33 -1.78
CA THR A 154 32.76 5.61 -1.51
C THR A 154 33.70 6.66 -0.91
N ILE A 155 33.77 6.70 0.41
CA ILE A 155 34.83 7.38 1.16
C ILE A 155 36.02 6.41 1.26
#